data_AF-A0A8I1ML52-F1
#
_entry.id   AF-A0A8I1ML52-F1
#
_cell.length_a   1.000
_cell.length_b   1.000
_cell.length_c   1.000
_cell.angle_alpha   90.00
_cell.angle_beta   90.00
_cell.angle_gamma   90.00
#
_symmetry.space_group_name_H-M   'P 1'
#
loop_
_entity.id
_entity.type
_entity.pdbx_description
1 polymer ?
#
loop_
_entity_poly.entity_id
_entity_poly.type
_entity_poly.pdbx_seq_one_letter_code
_entity_poly.pdbx_strand_id
1 'polypeptide(L)'
;MSDVLWRDLEVWTHADKKGEWGVFKFQSALDWVYVGLPIAQTILTEEERAALPELFEKADLEPGAILPEGQLASVLAPIAERRLRRRTIQLLTSSETSDYRSSLLEIIQSELSEWDGSVPAGADEVSERRAGLRLWLKEIDPAGFIASRLVAFLPDSMDPSDMLLESRALNGRKFECAEGSGRITDALKDTATNLEFEASELSWQARSEFRCVHTGTRLIFPAALLRIFSNGGVKMAGFVESKKVPAQGSFFIAAYGTIGAEMDQWGSRCCGSWKEVYSPSGLPTGWRIFEGADPSSDGNLAGRFPALARPAAPRILFEGGVSSGNGAAYFPFAPPDVVVDWHEKPTKVMCDERTLETADGFRYTLSQDGLRAVNSIVVEITDKQLHASLFIRSDGWTWSEGADCPMVNQFGEKLQGDGNTFSVRGAAVNAPGAPEFHADAESVVEETDCAVLLGRVPGQIADIRRGDSLPNWSAVWAVSTSRKRVVFAYCGSAIEACRPEPNQREGNPKRWAKVIWVNRRVAEPLKHPRVRELLGAYREVARGI
;
A
#
# COMPACT_ATOMS: atom_id res chain seq x y z
N MET A 1 -20.85 -35.38 8.76
CA MET A 1 -21.33 -35.07 10.13
C MET A 1 -20.25 -34.39 10.96
N SER A 2 -18.98 -34.81 10.87
CA SER A 2 -17.81 -34.13 11.48
C SER A 2 -17.64 -32.67 11.02
N ASP A 3 -17.59 -32.40 9.71
CA ASP A 3 -17.30 -31.04 9.18
C ASP A 3 -18.29 -29.97 9.61
N VAL A 4 -19.57 -30.32 9.66
CA VAL A 4 -20.63 -29.41 10.09
C VAL A 4 -20.42 -28.99 11.54
N LEU A 5 -20.01 -29.92 12.42
CA LEU A 5 -19.81 -29.64 13.84
C LEU A 5 -18.60 -28.72 14.08
N TRP A 6 -17.52 -28.90 13.32
CA TRP A 6 -16.35 -28.05 13.45
C TRP A 6 -16.55 -26.66 12.85
N ARG A 7 -17.28 -26.56 11.74
CA ARG A 7 -17.73 -25.27 11.19
C ARG A 7 -18.68 -24.55 12.14
N ASP A 8 -19.58 -25.30 12.78
CA ASP A 8 -20.49 -24.76 13.79
C ASP A 8 -19.72 -24.27 15.03
N LEU A 9 -18.65 -24.96 15.43
CA LEU A 9 -17.74 -24.50 16.50
C LEU A 9 -16.98 -23.23 16.11
N GLU A 10 -16.48 -23.15 14.87
CA GLU A 10 -15.89 -21.93 14.31
C GLU A 10 -16.89 -20.76 14.36
N VAL A 11 -18.10 -20.95 13.85
CA VAL A 11 -19.18 -19.95 13.90
C VAL A 11 -19.50 -19.56 15.34
N TRP A 12 -19.66 -20.52 16.25
CA TRP A 12 -19.99 -20.26 17.65
C TRP A 12 -18.91 -19.46 18.38
N THR A 13 -17.62 -19.79 18.18
CA THR A 13 -16.53 -19.04 18.80
C THR A 13 -16.45 -17.60 18.29
N HIS A 14 -16.69 -17.39 17.00
CA HIS A 14 -16.62 -16.07 16.35
C HIS A 14 -17.87 -15.21 16.55
N ALA A 15 -19.06 -15.74 16.23
CA ALA A 15 -20.31 -14.99 16.21
C ALA A 15 -20.96 -14.92 17.60
N ASP A 16 -21.09 -16.05 18.28
CA ASP A 16 -21.84 -16.12 19.55
C ASP A 16 -20.96 -15.71 20.73
N LYS A 17 -19.69 -16.12 20.72
CA LYS A 17 -18.72 -15.82 21.78
C LYS A 17 -17.83 -14.63 21.50
N LYS A 18 -17.86 -14.05 20.29
CA LYS A 18 -17.06 -12.86 19.94
C LYS A 18 -15.57 -13.00 20.27
N GLY A 19 -15.04 -14.23 20.19
CA GLY A 19 -13.64 -14.55 20.53
C GLY A 19 -13.31 -14.57 22.04
N GLU A 20 -14.31 -14.50 22.94
CA GLU A 20 -14.11 -14.50 24.41
C GLU A 20 -13.29 -15.70 24.90
N TRP A 21 -13.36 -16.83 24.21
CA TRP A 21 -12.71 -18.09 24.58
C TRP A 21 -11.55 -18.47 23.64
N GLY A 22 -11.07 -17.51 22.87
CA GLY A 22 -10.18 -17.76 21.74
C GLY A 22 -10.96 -17.95 20.43
N VAL A 23 -10.22 -17.80 19.34
CA VAL A 23 -10.73 -17.88 17.96
C VAL A 23 -10.38 -19.26 17.41
N PHE A 24 -11.39 -20.06 17.08
CA PHE A 24 -11.19 -21.36 16.44
C PHE A 24 -11.28 -21.20 14.92
N LYS A 25 -10.22 -21.56 14.19
CA LYS A 25 -10.24 -21.64 12.73
C LYS A 25 -10.38 -23.09 12.27
N PHE A 26 -11.35 -23.37 11.42
CA PHE A 26 -11.48 -24.66 10.76
C PHE A 26 -10.40 -24.80 9.68
N GLN A 27 -9.40 -25.62 9.94
CA GLN A 27 -8.39 -26.04 8.96
C GLN A 27 -8.27 -27.55 8.97
N SER A 28 -8.46 -28.20 7.81
CA SER A 28 -8.13 -29.61 7.63
C SER A 28 -6.73 -29.74 7.06
N ALA A 29 -5.80 -30.32 7.82
CA ALA A 29 -4.57 -30.85 7.26
C ALA A 29 -4.93 -32.22 6.68
N LEU A 30 -4.74 -32.50 5.38
CA LEU A 30 -5.05 -33.77 4.68
C LEU A 30 -6.48 -33.93 4.15
N ASP A 31 -6.60 -34.78 3.12
CA ASP A 31 -7.88 -35.29 2.56
C ASP A 31 -8.71 -36.13 3.55
N TRP A 32 -8.16 -36.45 4.73
CA TRP A 32 -8.78 -37.32 5.73
C TRP A 32 -9.45 -36.51 6.82
N VAL A 33 -10.65 -36.02 6.55
CA VAL A 33 -11.49 -35.20 7.45
C VAL A 33 -11.43 -35.63 8.94
N TYR A 34 -11.55 -36.93 9.25
CA TYR A 34 -11.67 -37.40 10.63
C TYR A 34 -10.37 -37.39 11.45
N VAL A 35 -9.21 -37.34 10.78
CA VAL A 35 -7.88 -37.39 11.43
C VAL A 35 -7.12 -36.09 11.19
N GLY A 36 -7.31 -35.50 10.01
CA GLY A 36 -6.69 -34.27 9.58
C GLY A 36 -7.06 -33.04 10.37
N LEU A 37 -8.33 -32.96 10.81
CA LEU A 37 -8.82 -31.85 11.62
C LEU A 37 -8.16 -31.80 13.01
N PRO A 38 -8.20 -32.87 13.85
CA PRO A 38 -7.49 -32.86 15.13
C PRO A 38 -5.97 -32.63 14.99
N ILE A 39 -5.35 -33.15 13.93
CA ILE A 39 -3.91 -32.95 13.75
C ILE A 39 -3.61 -31.49 13.40
N ALA A 40 -4.32 -30.87 12.46
CA ALA A 40 -4.15 -29.45 12.12
C ALA A 40 -4.21 -28.53 13.36
N GLN A 41 -5.13 -28.83 14.29
CA GLN A 41 -5.29 -28.09 15.54
C GLN A 41 -4.15 -28.31 16.55
N THR A 42 -3.31 -29.34 16.37
CA THR A 42 -2.24 -29.73 17.30
C THR A 42 -0.85 -29.77 16.65
N ILE A 43 -0.70 -29.26 15.42
CA ILE A 43 0.59 -29.19 14.70
C ILE A 43 1.60 -28.40 15.55
N LEU A 44 1.22 -27.20 15.99
CA LEU A 44 1.98 -26.40 16.96
C LEU A 44 1.30 -26.42 18.32
N THR A 45 2.09 -26.62 19.36
CA THR A 45 1.63 -26.44 20.74
C THR A 45 1.66 -24.96 21.14
N GLU A 46 0.89 -24.59 22.18
CA GLU A 46 0.90 -23.22 22.73
C GLU A 46 2.31 -22.74 23.10
N GLU A 47 3.13 -23.62 23.68
CA GLU A 47 4.53 -23.33 23.99
C GLU A 47 5.35 -23.01 22.73
N GLU A 48 5.12 -23.73 21.63
CA GLU A 48 5.79 -23.46 20.35
C GLU A 48 5.28 -22.18 19.70
N ARG A 49 3.97 -21.88 19.78
CA ARG A 49 3.38 -20.61 19.30
C ARG A 49 3.95 -19.42 20.06
N ALA A 50 4.02 -19.51 21.39
CA ALA A 50 4.60 -18.48 22.25
C ALA A 50 6.09 -18.20 21.94
N ALA A 51 6.81 -19.19 21.40
CA ALA A 51 8.20 -19.04 20.98
C ALA A 51 8.37 -18.41 19.58
N LEU A 52 7.33 -18.33 18.75
CA LEU A 52 7.42 -17.82 17.38
C LEU A 52 7.87 -16.35 17.30
N PRO A 53 7.38 -15.39 18.13
CA PRO A 53 7.83 -14.00 18.07
C PRO A 53 9.35 -13.84 18.23
N GLU A 54 9.97 -14.61 19.12
CA GLU A 54 11.43 -14.61 19.27
C GLU A 54 12.15 -15.18 18.03
N LEU A 55 11.56 -16.20 17.38
CA LEU A 55 12.13 -16.77 16.17
C LEU A 55 12.00 -15.79 14.99
N PHE A 56 10.88 -15.07 14.88
CA PHE A 56 10.69 -14.02 13.88
C PHE A 56 11.70 -12.90 14.07
N GLU A 57 11.94 -12.46 15.31
CA GLU A 57 12.95 -11.46 15.63
C GLU A 57 14.36 -11.90 15.24
N LYS A 58 14.75 -13.13 15.60
CA LYS A 58 16.08 -13.67 15.29
C LYS A 58 16.31 -13.88 13.79
N ALA A 59 15.24 -14.11 13.03
CA ALA A 59 15.28 -14.22 11.58
C ALA A 59 15.23 -12.85 10.87
N ASP A 60 15.21 -11.73 11.61
CA ASP A 60 14.99 -10.37 11.09
C ASP A 60 13.73 -10.29 10.19
N LEU A 61 12.67 -11.04 10.54
CA LEU A 61 11.38 -10.96 9.87
C LEU A 61 10.63 -9.72 10.34
N GLU A 62 9.90 -9.11 9.41
CA GLU A 62 9.04 -7.96 9.70
C GLU A 62 7.60 -8.42 10.00
N PRO A 63 6.92 -7.81 10.98
CA PRO A 63 5.54 -8.16 11.31
C PRO A 63 4.62 -7.94 10.12
N GLY A 64 3.79 -8.92 9.76
CA GLY A 64 2.95 -8.83 8.57
C GLY A 64 3.57 -9.27 7.25
N ALA A 65 4.82 -9.74 7.24
CA ALA A 65 5.43 -10.22 6.00
C ALA A 65 4.79 -11.51 5.49
N ILE A 66 4.61 -11.58 4.17
CA ILE A 66 4.17 -12.79 3.45
C ILE A 66 5.38 -13.37 2.73
N LEU A 67 5.80 -14.57 3.12
CA LEU A 67 6.97 -15.26 2.55
C LEU A 67 6.55 -16.54 1.81
N PRO A 68 7.28 -16.95 0.76
CA PRO A 68 7.13 -18.29 0.21
C PRO A 68 7.47 -19.36 1.25
N GLU A 69 6.79 -20.51 1.18
CA GLU A 69 6.99 -21.64 2.10
C GLU A 69 8.46 -22.02 2.28
N GLY A 70 9.19 -22.14 1.17
CA GLY A 70 10.62 -22.48 1.18
C GLY A 70 11.48 -21.40 1.86
N GLN A 71 11.08 -20.13 1.75
CA GLN A 71 11.79 -19.04 2.42
C GLN A 71 11.52 -19.07 3.93
N LEU A 72 10.25 -19.19 4.33
CA LEU A 72 9.85 -19.26 5.74
C LEU A 72 10.53 -20.44 6.45
N ALA A 73 10.56 -21.61 5.82
CA ALA A 73 11.27 -22.76 6.34
C ALA A 73 12.78 -22.53 6.45
N SER A 74 13.40 -21.97 5.41
CA SER A 74 14.87 -21.80 5.36
C SER A 74 15.40 -20.75 6.35
N VAL A 75 14.61 -19.72 6.68
CA VAL A 75 15.00 -18.71 7.68
C VAL A 75 14.76 -19.18 9.12
N LEU A 76 13.71 -19.98 9.36
CA LEU A 76 13.35 -20.42 10.72
C LEU A 76 14.07 -21.70 11.15
N ALA A 77 14.25 -22.68 10.24
CA ALA A 77 14.82 -23.98 10.59
C ALA A 77 16.19 -23.90 11.30
N PRO A 78 17.14 -23.03 10.90
CA PRO A 78 18.46 -22.93 11.55
C PRO A 78 18.41 -22.40 12.99
N ILE A 79 17.38 -21.63 13.35
CA ILE A 79 17.24 -20.96 14.64
C ILE A 79 16.16 -21.58 15.54
N ALA A 80 15.39 -22.53 15.01
CA ALA A 80 14.31 -23.22 15.72
C ALA A 80 14.81 -24.23 16.77
N GLU A 81 16.11 -24.58 16.76
CA GLU A 81 16.69 -25.51 17.72
C GLU A 81 16.41 -25.08 19.16
N ARG A 82 15.96 -26.03 19.99
CA ARG A 82 15.62 -25.84 21.42
C ARG A 82 14.45 -24.89 21.69
N ARG A 83 13.83 -24.30 20.66
CA ARG A 83 12.60 -23.48 20.78
C ARG A 83 11.38 -24.23 20.29
N LEU A 84 11.53 -25.04 19.24
CA LEU A 84 10.47 -25.90 18.72
C LEU A 84 10.73 -27.37 19.05
N ARG A 85 9.67 -28.17 19.06
CA ARG A 85 9.78 -29.62 19.27
C ARG A 85 10.51 -30.26 18.09
N ARG A 86 11.20 -31.38 18.35
CA ARG A 86 11.95 -32.13 17.33
C ARG A 86 11.12 -32.48 16.09
N ARG A 87 9.85 -32.87 16.27
CA ARG A 87 8.92 -33.17 15.17
C ARG A 87 8.69 -31.95 14.25
N THR A 88 8.56 -30.77 14.84
CA THR A 88 8.28 -29.51 14.16
C THR A 88 9.51 -29.07 13.37
N ILE A 89 10.70 -29.17 13.99
CA ILE A 89 11.97 -28.92 13.32
C ILE A 89 12.15 -29.89 12.14
N GLN A 90 11.85 -31.19 12.31
CA GLN A 90 11.92 -32.16 11.22
C GLN A 90 11.02 -31.78 10.05
N LEU A 91 9.78 -31.36 10.31
CA LEU A 91 8.86 -30.87 9.28
C LEU A 91 9.36 -29.59 8.61
N LEU A 92 9.99 -28.65 9.34
CA LEU A 92 10.59 -27.44 8.77
C LEU A 92 11.82 -27.74 7.89
N THR A 93 12.59 -28.78 8.23
CA THR A 93 13.79 -29.17 7.48
C THR A 93 13.53 -30.14 6.33
N SER A 94 12.35 -30.77 6.26
CA SER A 94 12.08 -31.78 5.24
C SER A 94 12.08 -31.17 3.84
N SER A 95 12.77 -31.82 2.90
CA SER A 95 12.71 -31.46 1.47
C SER A 95 11.45 -31.97 0.79
N GLU A 96 10.77 -32.95 1.39
CA GLU A 96 9.50 -33.48 0.87
C GLU A 96 8.34 -32.54 1.23
N THR A 97 7.61 -32.13 0.20
CA THR A 97 6.31 -31.45 0.36
C THR A 97 5.30 -32.49 0.82
N SER A 98 4.81 -32.32 2.04
CA SER A 98 3.72 -33.10 2.61
C SER A 98 2.64 -32.15 3.13
N ASP A 99 1.39 -32.60 3.16
CA ASP A 99 0.27 -31.78 3.65
C ASP A 99 0.52 -31.28 5.09
N TYR A 100 1.20 -32.08 5.92
CA TYR A 100 1.61 -31.69 7.27
C TYR A 100 2.60 -30.53 7.27
N ARG A 101 3.57 -30.54 6.36
CA ARG A 101 4.55 -29.45 6.22
C ARG A 101 3.86 -28.17 5.74
N SER A 102 3.00 -28.27 4.72
CA SER A 102 2.28 -27.11 4.20
C SER A 102 1.36 -26.52 5.27
N SER A 103 0.62 -27.36 6.00
CA SER A 103 -0.24 -26.92 7.12
C SER A 103 0.57 -26.24 8.24
N LEU A 104 1.74 -26.78 8.61
CA LEU A 104 2.65 -26.14 9.57
C LEU A 104 3.09 -24.76 9.10
N LEU A 105 3.53 -24.64 7.84
CA LEU A 105 4.00 -23.37 7.29
C LEU A 105 2.88 -22.35 7.12
N GLU A 106 1.65 -22.78 6.83
CA GLU A 106 0.47 -21.91 6.82
C GLU A 106 0.13 -21.37 8.21
N ILE A 107 0.21 -22.21 9.25
CA ILE A 107 0.01 -21.74 10.63
C ILE A 107 1.09 -20.72 10.99
N ILE A 108 2.38 -21.01 10.75
CA ILE A 108 3.47 -20.07 11.03
C ILE A 108 3.31 -18.77 10.24
N GLN A 109 2.90 -18.85 8.97
CA GLN A 109 2.64 -17.66 8.15
C GLN A 109 1.47 -16.84 8.69
N SER A 110 0.40 -17.48 9.19
CA SER A 110 -0.71 -16.79 9.87
C SER A 110 -0.23 -16.06 11.12
N GLU A 111 0.58 -16.72 11.95
CA GLU A 111 1.16 -16.13 13.16
C GLU A 111 2.08 -14.94 12.83
N LEU A 112 2.90 -15.04 11.77
CA LEU A 112 3.74 -13.92 11.32
C LEU A 112 2.92 -12.73 10.79
N SER A 113 1.82 -13.00 10.09
CA SER A 113 0.93 -11.97 9.56
C SER A 113 0.21 -11.19 10.66
N GLU A 114 -0.16 -11.88 11.74
CA GLU A 114 -0.89 -11.35 12.90
C GLU A 114 0.06 -10.77 13.98
N TRP A 115 1.34 -11.13 13.97
CA TRP A 115 2.34 -10.59 14.90
C TRP A 115 2.39 -9.06 14.84
N ASP A 116 2.34 -8.41 16.00
CA ASP A 116 2.36 -6.95 16.15
C ASP A 116 3.78 -6.38 16.37
N GLY A 117 4.80 -7.23 16.20
CA GLY A 117 6.19 -6.88 16.44
C GLY A 117 6.65 -6.94 17.89
N SER A 118 5.77 -7.29 18.85
CA SER A 118 6.18 -7.45 20.24
C SER A 118 7.01 -8.72 20.45
N VAL A 119 8.13 -8.59 21.17
CA VAL A 119 8.90 -9.75 21.63
C VAL A 119 8.72 -9.85 23.15
N PRO A 120 8.36 -11.02 23.69
CA PRO A 120 8.29 -11.23 25.12
C PRO A 120 9.66 -10.93 25.74
N ALA A 121 9.72 -9.89 26.57
CA ALA A 121 10.91 -9.60 27.35
C ALA A 121 10.97 -10.55 28.55
N GLY A 122 12.19 -10.84 29.02
CA GLY A 122 12.36 -11.45 30.33
C GLY A 122 11.72 -10.59 31.43
N ALA A 123 11.45 -11.16 32.60
CA ALA A 123 10.65 -10.53 33.67
C ALA A 123 11.07 -9.11 34.11
N ASP A 124 12.26 -8.64 33.75
CA ASP A 124 12.83 -7.32 34.08
C ASP A 124 13.17 -6.44 32.86
N GLU A 125 12.86 -6.84 31.63
CA GLU A 125 13.16 -6.09 30.41
C GLU A 125 11.92 -5.42 29.80
N VAL A 126 12.10 -4.25 29.20
CA VAL A 126 11.03 -3.58 28.43
C VAL A 126 10.81 -4.38 27.15
N SER A 127 9.55 -4.72 26.85
CA SER A 127 9.21 -5.42 25.60
C SER A 127 9.73 -4.63 24.39
N GLU A 128 10.71 -5.19 23.69
CA GLU A 128 11.21 -4.61 22.45
C GLU A 128 10.14 -4.79 21.36
N ARG A 129 9.81 -3.69 20.67
CA ARG A 129 8.95 -3.73 19.48
C ARG A 129 9.77 -3.69 18.19
N ARG A 130 9.32 -4.46 17.21
CA ARG A 130 9.93 -4.61 15.89
C ARG A 130 8.99 -4.11 14.78
N ALA A 131 9.59 -3.56 13.73
CA ALA A 131 8.92 -3.21 12.48
C ALA A 131 9.92 -3.35 11.30
N GLY A 132 9.41 -3.24 10.08
CA GLY A 132 10.20 -3.41 8.86
C GLY A 132 10.59 -2.10 8.18
N LEU A 133 11.62 -2.15 7.35
CA LEU A 133 11.93 -1.14 6.33
C LEU A 133 11.91 -1.80 4.96
N ARG A 134 11.27 -1.12 4.01
CA ARG A 134 11.15 -1.56 2.64
C ARG A 134 11.59 -0.47 1.68
N LEU A 135 12.01 -0.90 0.49
CA LEU A 135 12.25 0.01 -0.61
C LEU A 135 10.96 0.33 -1.37
N TRP A 136 10.87 1.55 -1.86
CA TRP A 136 9.84 2.02 -2.75
C TRP A 136 10.47 2.66 -3.99
N LEU A 137 10.26 2.04 -5.15
CA LEU A 137 10.60 2.61 -6.45
C LEU A 137 9.43 3.49 -6.88
N LYS A 138 9.46 4.73 -6.41
CA LYS A 138 8.36 5.69 -6.55
C LYS A 138 8.08 6.04 -8.01
N GLU A 139 9.15 6.23 -8.77
CA GLU A 139 9.11 6.53 -10.20
C GLU A 139 10.27 5.81 -10.89
N ILE A 140 9.98 5.26 -12.07
CA ILE A 140 10.98 4.78 -13.02
C ILE A 140 10.66 5.50 -14.33
N ASP A 141 11.49 6.46 -14.70
CA ASP A 141 11.23 7.26 -15.89
C ASP A 141 11.65 6.51 -17.18
N PRO A 142 11.20 6.95 -18.36
CA PRO A 142 11.57 6.32 -19.63
C PRO A 142 13.07 6.36 -19.96
N ALA A 143 13.84 7.23 -19.29
CA ALA A 143 15.29 7.33 -19.43
C ALA A 143 16.04 6.41 -18.43
N GLY A 144 15.31 5.70 -17.57
CA GLY A 144 15.85 4.76 -16.60
C GLY A 144 16.22 5.36 -15.26
N PHE A 145 15.92 6.64 -15.00
CA PHE A 145 16.10 7.22 -13.66
C PHE A 145 15.12 6.59 -12.69
N ILE A 146 15.65 6.08 -11.58
CA ILE A 146 14.86 5.44 -10.54
C ILE A 146 14.86 6.35 -9.32
N ALA A 147 13.67 6.69 -8.82
CA ALA A 147 13.50 7.39 -7.55
C ALA A 147 13.31 6.35 -6.44
N SER A 148 14.41 5.94 -5.80
CA SER A 148 14.37 4.94 -4.73
C SER A 148 14.16 5.60 -3.36
N ARG A 149 13.14 5.17 -2.63
CA ARG A 149 12.80 5.70 -1.31
C ARG A 149 12.79 4.59 -0.28
N LEU A 150 13.05 4.95 0.96
CA LEU A 150 12.89 4.06 2.10
C LEU A 150 11.55 4.37 2.76
N VAL A 151 10.77 3.34 3.05
CA VAL A 151 9.47 3.44 3.73
C VAL A 151 9.48 2.51 4.94
N ALA A 152 8.75 2.89 6.00
CA ALA A 152 8.52 2.01 7.12
C ALA A 152 7.35 1.05 6.81
N PHE A 153 7.51 -0.20 7.23
CA PHE A 153 6.48 -1.22 7.20
C PHE A 153 6.06 -1.53 8.63
N LEU A 154 4.93 -0.97 9.05
CA LEU A 154 4.47 -0.96 10.43
C LEU A 154 3.29 -1.93 10.62
N PRO A 155 3.21 -2.64 11.75
CA PRO A 155 2.00 -3.37 12.11
C PRO A 155 0.84 -2.39 12.38
N ASP A 156 -0.40 -2.86 12.22
CA ASP A 156 -1.61 -2.01 12.34
C ASP A 156 -1.78 -1.39 13.74
N SER A 157 -1.09 -1.94 14.76
CA SER A 157 -1.10 -1.43 16.14
C SER A 157 -0.15 -0.24 16.38
N MET A 158 0.55 0.23 15.34
CA MET A 158 1.63 1.20 15.45
C MET A 158 1.35 2.45 14.62
N ASP A 159 1.28 3.60 15.30
CA ASP A 159 1.04 4.90 14.67
C ASP A 159 2.35 5.47 14.09
N PRO A 160 2.40 5.81 12.78
CA PRO A 160 3.58 6.42 12.17
C PRO A 160 3.87 7.84 12.70
N SER A 161 2.89 8.58 13.20
CA SER A 161 3.08 9.95 13.68
C SER A 161 4.01 10.07 14.89
N ASP A 162 4.17 8.98 15.66
CA ASP A 162 5.08 8.90 16.80
C ASP A 162 6.54 8.54 16.39
N MET A 163 6.79 8.28 15.10
CA MET A 163 8.06 7.74 14.62
C MET A 163 9.10 8.83 14.33
N LEU A 164 10.03 8.99 15.28
CA LEU A 164 11.30 9.68 15.05
C LEU A 164 12.44 8.66 15.01
N LEU A 165 12.84 8.28 13.81
CA LEU A 165 13.76 7.19 13.53
C LEU A 165 15.20 7.68 13.45
N GLU A 166 16.10 7.15 14.27
CA GLU A 166 17.52 7.43 14.23
C GLU A 166 18.31 6.23 13.69
N SER A 167 19.27 6.48 12.79
CA SER A 167 20.13 5.43 12.23
C SER A 167 21.61 5.68 12.51
N ARG A 168 22.25 4.71 13.18
CA ARG A 168 23.70 4.73 13.41
C ARG A 168 24.50 4.57 12.10
N ALA A 169 23.97 3.81 11.15
CA ALA A 169 24.60 3.63 9.84
C ALA A 169 24.68 4.96 9.04
N LEU A 170 23.84 5.93 9.40
CA LEU A 170 23.78 7.26 8.80
C LEU A 170 24.24 8.34 9.78
N ASN A 171 25.23 8.03 10.64
CA ASN A 171 25.83 8.96 11.61
C ASN A 171 24.82 9.62 12.58
N GLY A 172 23.76 8.91 12.96
CA GLY A 172 22.74 9.43 13.88
C GLY A 172 21.76 10.41 13.23
N ARG A 173 21.67 10.44 11.89
CA ARG A 173 20.62 11.19 11.19
C ARG A 173 19.24 10.70 11.65
N LYS A 174 18.31 11.65 11.74
CA LYS A 174 16.94 11.44 12.22
C LYS A 174 15.94 11.63 11.09
N PHE A 175 14.96 10.74 11.07
CA PHE A 175 13.96 10.65 10.01
C PHE A 175 12.56 10.58 10.61
N GLU A 176 11.62 11.18 9.91
CA GLU A 176 10.19 11.12 10.21
C GLU A 176 9.42 10.50 9.04
N CYS A 177 8.24 9.99 9.32
CA CYS A 177 7.30 9.49 8.32
C CYS A 177 5.87 9.74 8.78
N ALA A 178 4.96 9.80 7.81
CA ALA A 178 3.54 9.95 8.02
C ALA A 178 2.78 8.73 7.52
N GLU A 179 1.47 8.70 7.80
CA GLU A 179 0.56 7.68 7.29
C GLU A 179 0.64 7.59 5.76
N GLY A 180 0.72 6.35 5.26
CA GLY A 180 0.77 6.05 3.85
C GLY A 180 -0.40 5.16 3.43
N SER A 181 -0.09 4.00 2.87
CA SER A 181 -1.09 3.04 2.40
C SER A 181 -1.02 1.74 3.21
N GLY A 182 -2.02 1.52 4.07
CA GLY A 182 -2.08 0.34 4.92
C GLY A 182 -0.89 0.30 5.88
N ARG A 183 -0.14 -0.80 5.87
CA ARG A 183 1.07 -0.99 6.70
C ARG A 183 2.29 -0.21 6.24
N ILE A 184 2.23 0.47 5.09
CA ILE A 184 3.37 1.18 4.51
C ILE A 184 3.19 2.68 4.72
N THR A 185 4.22 3.35 5.25
CA THR A 185 4.22 4.81 5.42
C THR A 185 4.50 5.56 4.13
N ASP A 186 4.45 6.89 4.17
CA ASP A 186 5.14 7.68 3.15
C ASP A 186 6.68 7.48 3.22
N ALA A 187 7.40 8.07 2.26
CA ALA A 187 8.85 8.02 2.24
C ALA A 187 9.42 8.70 3.49
N LEU A 188 10.40 8.06 4.13
CA LEU A 188 11.12 8.66 5.25
C LEU A 188 11.69 10.01 4.83
N LYS A 189 11.49 11.05 5.65
CA LYS A 189 12.03 12.40 5.43
C LYS A 189 13.12 12.69 6.43
N ASP A 190 14.25 13.20 5.97
CA ASP A 190 15.31 13.65 6.85
C ASP A 190 14.87 14.93 7.57
N THR A 191 14.81 14.88 8.90
CA THR A 191 14.35 16.00 9.74
C THR A 191 15.19 17.29 9.59
N ALA A 192 16.46 17.18 9.19
CA ALA A 192 17.33 18.34 9.00
C ALA A 192 17.12 19.03 7.66
N THR A 193 16.79 18.28 6.60
CA THR A 193 16.64 18.82 5.24
C THR A 193 15.20 18.90 4.75
N ASN A 194 14.29 18.19 5.42
CA ASN A 194 12.90 17.97 5.03
C ASN A 194 12.76 17.38 3.60
N LEU A 195 13.76 16.63 3.16
CA LEU A 195 13.75 15.91 1.89
C LEU A 195 13.52 14.42 2.13
N GLU A 196 12.82 13.79 1.19
CA GLU A 196 12.69 12.33 1.19
C GLU A 196 14.07 11.67 1.10
N PHE A 197 14.29 10.64 1.90
CA PHE A 197 15.53 9.91 1.96
C PHE A 197 15.72 9.04 0.71
N GLU A 198 16.83 9.25 0.02
CA GLU A 198 17.19 8.45 -1.15
C GLU A 198 17.77 7.11 -0.69
N ALA A 199 17.06 6.02 -0.97
CA ALA A 199 17.42 4.71 -0.44
C ALA A 199 18.73 4.16 -1.04
N SER A 200 19.20 4.70 -2.16
CA SER A 200 20.51 4.38 -2.72
C SER A 200 21.70 4.84 -1.86
N GLU A 201 21.49 5.71 -0.86
CA GLU A 201 22.49 6.05 0.15
C GLU A 201 22.83 4.88 1.09
N LEU A 202 21.94 3.88 1.21
CA LEU A 202 22.18 2.67 2.00
C LEU A 202 22.79 1.56 1.16
N SER A 203 23.64 0.74 1.79
CA SER A 203 24.04 -0.53 1.19
C SER A 203 22.90 -1.53 1.32
N TRP A 204 22.24 -1.86 0.22
CA TRP A 204 21.17 -2.84 0.18
C TRP A 204 21.64 -4.28 0.48
N GLN A 205 22.95 -4.53 0.41
CA GLN A 205 23.56 -5.81 0.76
C GLN A 205 23.84 -5.94 2.26
N ALA A 206 23.81 -4.83 3.01
CA ALA A 206 24.09 -4.81 4.43
C ALA A 206 22.82 -4.57 5.24
N ARG A 207 22.73 -5.23 6.40
CA ARG A 207 21.67 -4.98 7.36
C ARG A 207 21.81 -3.57 7.90
N SER A 208 20.72 -2.80 7.86
CA SER A 208 20.65 -1.47 8.49
C SER A 208 19.53 -1.45 9.53
N GLU A 209 19.71 -0.67 10.58
CA GLU A 209 18.76 -0.55 11.68
C GLU A 209 18.47 0.91 11.97
N PHE A 210 17.19 1.21 12.13
CA PHE A 210 16.68 2.48 12.57
C PHE A 210 15.97 2.25 13.90
N ARG A 211 16.18 3.14 14.87
CA ARG A 211 15.55 3.05 16.19
C ARG A 211 14.66 4.27 16.40
N CYS A 212 13.41 4.04 16.75
CA CYS A 212 12.55 5.13 17.18
C CYS A 212 13.04 5.67 18.53
N VAL A 213 13.31 6.97 18.59
CA VAL A 213 13.83 7.64 19.79
C VAL A 213 12.79 7.67 20.92
N HIS A 214 11.50 7.77 20.57
CA HIS A 214 10.41 7.88 21.54
C HIS A 214 10.01 6.53 22.14
N THR A 215 9.86 5.52 21.29
CA THR A 215 9.28 4.22 21.68
C THR A 215 10.32 3.11 21.84
N GLY A 216 11.55 3.32 21.35
CA GLY A 216 12.56 2.27 21.29
C GLY A 216 12.33 1.22 20.20
N THR A 217 11.24 1.32 19.42
CA THR A 217 10.93 0.39 18.33
C THR A 217 12.09 0.31 17.34
N ARG A 218 12.46 -0.90 16.95
CA ARG A 218 13.54 -1.16 15.99
C ARG A 218 12.98 -1.51 14.62
N LEU A 219 13.35 -0.72 13.63
CA LEU A 219 13.00 -0.88 12.23
C LEU A 219 14.20 -1.46 11.48
N ILE A 220 14.02 -2.66 10.89
CA ILE A 220 15.12 -3.38 10.24
C ILE A 220 14.99 -3.30 8.73
N PHE A 221 16.08 -2.89 8.09
CA PHE A 221 16.30 -3.07 6.67
C PHE A 221 17.22 -4.28 6.47
N PRO A 222 16.68 -5.45 6.08
CA PRO A 222 17.45 -6.69 6.05
C PRO A 222 18.49 -6.64 4.92
N ALA A 223 19.61 -7.33 5.14
CA ALA A 223 20.62 -7.58 4.11
C ALA A 223 20.02 -8.44 2.99
N ALA A 224 20.19 -8.04 1.73
CA ALA A 224 19.70 -8.82 0.60
C ALA A 224 20.66 -8.74 -0.60
N LEU A 225 20.76 -9.84 -1.35
CA LEU A 225 21.44 -9.88 -2.65
C LEU A 225 20.45 -9.77 -3.83
N LEU A 226 19.16 -9.93 -3.52
CA LEU A 226 18.05 -9.95 -4.44
C LEU A 226 16.89 -9.22 -3.75
N ARG A 227 16.27 -8.25 -4.44
CA ARG A 227 15.08 -7.54 -3.96
C ARG A 227 14.03 -7.57 -5.05
N ILE A 228 12.81 -7.89 -4.67
CA ILE A 228 11.68 -8.02 -5.58
C ILE A 228 10.74 -6.85 -5.30
N PHE A 229 10.18 -6.27 -6.35
CA PHE A 229 9.27 -5.14 -6.23
C PHE A 229 7.99 -5.44 -7.01
N SER A 230 6.86 -5.32 -6.33
CA SER A 230 5.53 -5.53 -6.89
C SER A 230 4.81 -4.19 -6.97
N ASN A 231 3.82 -4.09 -7.86
CA ASN A 231 3.04 -2.87 -8.02
C ASN A 231 2.38 -2.48 -6.68
N GLY A 232 2.55 -1.23 -6.24
CA GLY A 232 1.96 -0.70 -4.99
C GLY A 232 0.43 -0.53 -5.04
N GLY A 233 -0.18 -0.72 -6.22
CA GLY A 233 -1.62 -0.63 -6.44
C GLY A 233 -2.13 0.82 -6.49
N VAL A 234 -3.44 0.98 -6.38
CA VAL A 234 -4.11 2.29 -6.53
C VAL A 234 -3.68 3.31 -5.47
N LYS A 235 -3.32 2.83 -4.27
CA LYS A 235 -3.01 3.68 -3.11
C LYS A 235 -1.54 4.09 -3.03
N MET A 236 -0.65 3.43 -3.78
CA MET A 236 0.78 3.71 -3.74
C MET A 236 1.37 3.57 -5.15
N ALA A 237 1.65 4.71 -5.79
CA ALA A 237 2.21 4.75 -7.13
C ALA A 237 3.59 4.07 -7.18
N GLY A 238 3.94 3.45 -8.31
CA GLY A 238 5.23 2.78 -8.48
C GLY A 238 5.27 1.36 -7.90
N PHE A 239 6.45 0.92 -7.48
CA PHE A 239 6.69 -0.47 -7.07
C PHE A 239 7.29 -0.53 -5.66
N VAL A 240 6.71 -1.36 -4.79
CA VAL A 240 7.16 -1.53 -3.40
C VAL A 240 7.83 -2.88 -3.24
N GLU A 241 8.86 -2.94 -2.41
CA GLU A 241 9.55 -4.18 -2.09
C GLU A 241 8.57 -5.23 -1.53
N SER A 242 8.61 -6.42 -2.11
CA SER A 242 7.89 -7.62 -1.70
C SER A 242 8.87 -8.75 -1.41
N LYS A 243 8.45 -9.72 -0.60
CA LYS A 243 9.30 -10.89 -0.24
C LYS A 243 9.13 -12.07 -1.20
N LYS A 244 8.21 -11.96 -2.16
CA LYS A 244 7.94 -13.00 -3.17
C LYS A 244 7.69 -12.36 -4.54
N VAL A 245 8.04 -13.08 -5.60
CA VAL A 245 7.63 -12.70 -6.95
C VAL A 245 6.10 -12.80 -7.03
N PRO A 246 5.40 -11.78 -7.57
CA PRO A 246 3.97 -11.89 -7.73
C PRO A 246 3.67 -13.00 -8.75
N ALA A 247 2.58 -13.73 -8.53
CA ALA A 247 2.20 -14.81 -9.43
C ALA A 247 1.93 -14.32 -10.87
N GLN A 248 1.53 -13.05 -11.02
CA GLN A 248 1.19 -12.39 -12.28
C GLN A 248 1.50 -10.89 -12.27
N GLY A 249 1.44 -10.28 -13.45
CA GLY A 249 1.63 -8.86 -13.65
C GLY A 249 3.10 -8.46 -13.75
N SER A 250 3.34 -7.16 -13.92
CA SER A 250 4.69 -6.62 -13.98
C SER A 250 5.32 -6.50 -12.58
N PHE A 251 6.60 -6.78 -12.52
CA PHE A 251 7.42 -6.66 -11.32
C PHE A 251 8.83 -6.25 -11.68
N PHE A 252 9.56 -5.77 -10.69
CA PHE A 252 11.00 -5.51 -10.83
C PHE A 252 11.80 -6.42 -9.91
N ILE A 253 12.99 -6.78 -10.35
CA ILE A 253 13.98 -7.48 -9.54
C ILE A 253 15.28 -6.70 -9.58
N ALA A 254 15.77 -6.29 -8.41
CA ALA A 254 17.13 -5.79 -8.27
C ALA A 254 18.05 -6.93 -7.78
N ALA A 255 19.21 -7.09 -8.40
CA ALA A 255 20.18 -8.11 -8.06
C ALA A 255 21.60 -7.53 -7.97
N TYR A 256 22.35 -7.99 -6.98
CA TYR A 256 23.72 -7.52 -6.74
C TYR A 256 24.79 -8.40 -7.40
N GLY A 257 25.77 -7.76 -8.02
CA GLY A 257 27.00 -8.41 -8.49
C GLY A 257 26.75 -9.50 -9.52
N THR A 258 27.37 -10.67 -9.33
CA THR A 258 27.32 -11.79 -10.28
C THR A 258 25.93 -12.42 -10.40
N ILE A 259 25.06 -12.22 -9.41
CA ILE A 259 23.69 -12.74 -9.42
C ILE A 259 22.87 -12.10 -10.55
N GLY A 260 23.22 -10.88 -10.98
CA GLY A 260 22.54 -10.23 -12.11
C GLY A 260 22.59 -11.05 -13.40
N ALA A 261 23.70 -11.76 -13.67
CA ALA A 261 23.78 -12.63 -14.85
C ALA A 261 22.92 -13.90 -14.72
N GLU A 262 22.80 -14.44 -13.49
CA GLU A 262 21.92 -15.57 -13.21
C GLU A 262 20.44 -15.16 -13.33
N MET A 263 20.08 -13.97 -12.83
CA MET A 263 18.73 -13.41 -12.97
C MET A 263 18.36 -13.19 -14.43
N ASP A 264 19.29 -12.68 -15.24
CA ASP A 264 19.02 -12.44 -16.66
C ASP A 264 18.73 -13.74 -17.42
N GLN A 265 19.48 -14.80 -17.12
CA GLN A 265 19.22 -16.14 -17.68
C GLN A 265 17.90 -16.74 -17.20
N TRP A 266 17.59 -16.58 -15.91
CA TRP A 266 16.33 -17.07 -15.34
C TRP A 266 15.15 -16.34 -15.95
N GLY A 267 15.13 -15.01 -15.90
CA GLY A 267 14.01 -14.22 -16.37
C GLY A 267 13.72 -14.41 -17.85
N SER A 268 14.76 -14.50 -18.69
CA SER A 268 14.63 -14.78 -20.12
C SER A 268 14.00 -16.15 -20.44
N ARG A 269 14.08 -17.12 -19.53
CA ARG A 269 13.50 -18.48 -19.71
C ARG A 269 12.15 -18.64 -19.01
N CYS A 270 11.98 -17.95 -17.88
CA CYS A 270 10.92 -18.22 -16.93
C CYS A 270 9.82 -17.16 -16.94
N CYS A 271 10.02 -15.98 -17.54
CA CYS A 271 9.03 -14.90 -17.57
C CYS A 271 8.45 -14.70 -18.98
N GLY A 272 7.18 -14.28 -19.06
CA GLY A 272 6.54 -13.93 -20.33
C GLY A 272 7.15 -12.69 -21.00
N SER A 273 7.63 -11.75 -20.18
CA SER A 273 8.49 -10.65 -20.62
C SER A 273 9.65 -10.46 -19.65
N TRP A 274 10.80 -10.07 -20.18
CA TRP A 274 11.99 -9.81 -19.39
C TRP A 274 12.91 -8.83 -20.10
N LYS A 275 13.39 -7.82 -19.38
CA LYS A 275 14.44 -6.91 -19.85
C LYS A 275 15.21 -6.32 -18.68
N GLU A 276 16.50 -6.11 -18.88
CA GLU A 276 17.27 -5.25 -17.99
C GLU A 276 16.89 -3.79 -18.21
N VAL A 277 16.70 -3.05 -17.11
CA VAL A 277 16.47 -1.61 -17.16
C VAL A 277 17.78 -0.91 -16.84
N TYR A 278 18.31 -0.19 -17.82
CA TYR A 278 19.47 0.66 -17.60
C TYR A 278 19.11 1.73 -16.57
N SER A 279 19.87 1.82 -15.48
CA SER A 279 19.63 2.79 -14.41
C SER A 279 20.90 3.58 -14.11
N PRO A 280 20.98 4.85 -14.52
CA PRO A 280 22.13 5.71 -14.21
C PRO A 280 22.15 6.18 -12.75
N SER A 281 21.03 6.06 -12.03
CA SER A 281 20.87 6.53 -10.65
C SER A 281 19.66 5.90 -9.96
N GLY A 282 19.66 5.88 -8.63
CA GLY A 282 18.57 5.31 -7.82
C GLY A 282 18.83 3.90 -7.33
N LEU A 283 19.97 3.30 -7.72
CA LEU A 283 20.44 2.02 -7.21
C LEU A 283 21.84 2.22 -6.59
N PRO A 284 22.17 1.52 -5.49
CA PRO A 284 23.55 1.47 -5.00
C PRO A 284 24.48 0.84 -6.03
N THR A 285 25.77 1.17 -5.96
CA THR A 285 26.79 0.61 -6.87
C THR A 285 26.79 -0.92 -6.86
N GLY A 286 26.84 -1.53 -8.04
CA GLY A 286 26.90 -2.99 -8.22
C GLY A 286 25.53 -3.67 -8.30
N TRP A 287 24.43 -2.93 -8.14
CA TRP A 287 23.09 -3.42 -8.37
C TRP A 287 22.66 -3.24 -9.84
N ARG A 288 21.99 -4.25 -10.35
CA ARG A 288 21.29 -4.25 -11.65
C ARG A 288 19.81 -4.45 -11.39
N ILE A 289 18.95 -3.90 -12.23
CA ILE A 289 17.50 -4.06 -12.08
C ILE A 289 16.88 -4.55 -13.39
N PHE A 290 15.92 -5.44 -13.26
CA PHE A 290 15.23 -6.11 -14.35
C PHE A 290 13.74 -5.90 -14.21
N GLU A 291 13.05 -5.65 -15.33
CA GLU A 291 11.60 -5.65 -15.42
C GLU A 291 11.16 -7.00 -15.98
N GLY A 292 10.27 -7.68 -15.26
CA GLY A 292 9.68 -8.95 -15.65
C GLY A 292 8.17 -8.90 -15.60
N ALA A 293 7.52 -9.83 -16.31
CA ALA A 293 6.09 -10.08 -16.13
C ALA A 293 5.75 -11.56 -16.28
N ASP A 294 4.70 -11.97 -15.57
CA ASP A 294 4.04 -13.28 -15.68
C ASP A 294 5.03 -14.46 -15.60
N PRO A 295 5.56 -14.77 -14.40
CA PRO A 295 6.49 -15.88 -14.21
C PRO A 295 5.79 -17.22 -14.43
N SER A 296 6.29 -17.97 -15.41
CA SER A 296 5.79 -19.29 -15.82
C SER A 296 6.45 -20.46 -15.07
N SER A 297 7.64 -20.28 -14.49
CA SER A 297 8.41 -21.32 -13.81
C SER A 297 9.39 -20.73 -12.79
N ASP A 298 9.71 -21.50 -11.75
CA ASP A 298 10.67 -21.16 -10.70
C ASP A 298 12.13 -21.30 -11.16
N GLY A 299 12.33 -22.13 -12.20
CA GLY A 299 13.65 -22.53 -12.66
C GLY A 299 14.51 -23.16 -11.55
N ASN A 300 15.82 -23.22 -11.80
CA ASN A 300 16.76 -23.81 -10.84
C ASN A 300 17.17 -22.84 -9.71
N LEU A 301 16.77 -21.57 -9.79
CA LEU A 301 17.22 -20.54 -8.85
C LEU A 301 16.39 -20.50 -7.56
N ALA A 302 15.17 -21.03 -7.55
CA ALA A 302 14.34 -21.07 -6.36
C ALA A 302 14.99 -21.83 -5.19
N GLY A 303 15.83 -22.84 -5.45
CA GLY A 303 16.57 -23.54 -4.40
C GLY A 303 17.62 -22.66 -3.70
N ARG A 304 18.18 -21.67 -4.40
CA ARG A 304 19.16 -20.71 -3.85
C ARG A 304 18.50 -19.42 -3.37
N PHE A 305 17.44 -18.99 -4.05
CA PHE A 305 16.66 -17.79 -3.76
C PHE A 305 15.18 -18.19 -3.60
N PRO A 306 14.78 -18.67 -2.42
CA PRO A 306 13.41 -19.12 -2.19
C PRO A 306 12.33 -18.04 -2.41
N ALA A 307 12.70 -16.76 -2.40
CA ALA A 307 11.83 -15.64 -2.77
C ALA A 307 11.31 -15.71 -4.23
N LEU A 308 12.00 -16.46 -5.10
CA LEU A 308 11.60 -16.73 -6.49
C LEU A 308 10.72 -17.97 -6.63
N ALA A 309 10.55 -18.75 -5.56
CA ALA A 309 9.74 -19.95 -5.61
C ALA A 309 8.26 -19.59 -5.74
N ARG A 310 7.56 -20.28 -6.62
CA ARG A 310 6.11 -20.21 -6.71
C ARG A 310 5.48 -20.97 -5.55
N PRO A 311 4.24 -20.62 -5.20
CA PRO A 311 3.47 -21.43 -4.26
C PRO A 311 3.42 -22.88 -4.75
N ALA A 312 3.60 -23.84 -3.82
CA ALA A 312 3.51 -25.27 -4.10
C ALA A 312 2.04 -25.75 -4.20
N ALA A 313 1.13 -25.02 -3.57
CA ALA A 313 -0.31 -25.24 -3.61
C ALA A 313 -1.05 -23.89 -3.71
N PRO A 314 -2.22 -23.84 -4.37
CA PRO A 314 -3.00 -22.62 -4.47
C PRO A 314 -3.55 -22.22 -3.10
N ARG A 315 -3.62 -20.91 -2.83
CA ARG A 315 -4.07 -20.37 -1.54
C ARG A 315 -5.05 -19.22 -1.71
N ILE A 316 -5.92 -19.06 -0.72
CA ILE A 316 -6.81 -17.91 -0.59
C ILE A 316 -6.20 -16.98 0.45
N LEU A 317 -5.96 -15.73 0.06
CA LEU A 317 -5.48 -14.66 0.92
C LEU A 317 -6.54 -13.56 1.02
N PHE A 318 -6.56 -12.87 2.15
CA PHE A 318 -7.39 -11.68 2.36
C PHE A 318 -6.47 -10.47 2.43
N GLU A 319 -6.54 -9.58 1.45
CA GLU A 319 -5.68 -8.40 1.35
C GLU A 319 -6.49 -7.11 1.53
N GLY A 320 -5.97 -6.18 2.33
CA GLY A 320 -6.67 -4.93 2.66
C GLY A 320 -7.80 -5.14 3.66
N GLY A 321 -8.83 -4.29 3.58
CA GLY A 321 -9.90 -4.22 4.57
C GLY A 321 -9.42 -3.68 5.93
N VAL A 322 -10.37 -3.54 6.87
CA VAL A 322 -10.07 -3.20 8.27
C VAL A 322 -10.36 -4.44 9.12
N SER A 323 -9.30 -5.06 9.65
CA SER A 323 -9.43 -6.19 10.56
C SER A 323 -9.88 -5.74 11.96
N SER A 324 -10.66 -6.58 12.63
CA SER A 324 -11.16 -6.38 13.99
C SER A 324 -10.32 -7.10 15.06
N GLY A 325 -9.20 -7.71 14.69
CA GLY A 325 -8.27 -8.40 15.59
C GLY A 325 -7.72 -9.71 15.02
N ASN A 326 -7.42 -10.67 15.90
CA ASN A 326 -6.87 -11.99 15.52
C ASN A 326 -7.87 -12.76 14.63
N GLY A 327 -7.36 -13.28 13.50
CA GLY A 327 -8.15 -14.02 12.53
C GLY A 327 -8.64 -13.23 11.31
N ALA A 328 -9.31 -13.92 10.38
CA ALA A 328 -9.89 -13.34 9.16
C ALA A 328 -11.20 -12.60 9.45
N ALA A 329 -11.20 -11.75 10.49
CA ALA A 329 -12.38 -11.03 10.97
C ALA A 329 -12.30 -9.55 10.66
N TYR A 330 -13.17 -9.07 9.78
CA TYR A 330 -13.14 -7.72 9.24
C TYR A 330 -14.41 -6.94 9.57
N PHE A 331 -14.34 -5.62 9.50
CA PHE A 331 -15.53 -4.78 9.62
C PHE A 331 -16.30 -4.72 8.29
N PRO A 332 -17.65 -4.67 8.33
CA PRO A 332 -18.49 -4.68 7.13
C PRO A 332 -18.28 -3.48 6.21
N PHE A 333 -17.86 -2.33 6.75
CA PHE A 333 -17.63 -1.11 5.97
C PHE A 333 -16.35 -1.15 5.14
N ALA A 334 -15.45 -2.09 5.43
CA ALA A 334 -14.18 -2.24 4.74
C ALA A 334 -13.77 -3.72 4.73
N PRO A 335 -14.48 -4.58 3.97
CA PRO A 335 -14.08 -5.96 3.80
C PRO A 335 -12.75 -6.03 3.03
N PRO A 336 -11.99 -7.12 3.18
CA PRO A 336 -10.77 -7.34 2.39
C PRO A 336 -11.13 -7.72 0.95
N ASP A 337 -10.15 -7.59 0.05
CA ASP A 337 -10.19 -8.28 -1.24
C ASP A 337 -9.84 -9.76 -1.03
N VAL A 338 -10.50 -10.65 -1.79
CA VAL A 338 -10.11 -12.06 -1.89
C VAL A 338 -9.06 -12.19 -2.97
N VAL A 339 -7.87 -12.66 -2.61
CA VAL A 339 -6.75 -12.85 -3.53
C VAL A 339 -6.40 -14.33 -3.64
N VAL A 340 -6.35 -14.84 -4.86
CA VAL A 340 -5.90 -16.21 -5.13
C VAL A 340 -4.42 -16.19 -5.46
N ASP A 341 -3.61 -16.71 -4.55
CA ASP A 341 -2.16 -16.83 -4.72
C ASP A 341 -1.85 -18.12 -5.47
N TRP A 342 -2.02 -18.07 -6.80
CA TRP A 342 -1.73 -19.18 -7.69
C TRP A 342 -1.36 -18.71 -9.08
N HIS A 343 -0.79 -19.62 -9.87
CA HIS A 343 -0.37 -19.32 -11.22
C HIS A 343 -1.43 -19.59 -12.29
N GLU A 344 -2.38 -20.46 -12.00
CA GLU A 344 -3.53 -20.71 -12.88
C GLU A 344 -4.72 -19.86 -12.46
N LYS A 345 -5.44 -19.33 -13.44
CA LYS A 345 -6.68 -18.58 -13.19
C LYS A 345 -7.71 -19.53 -12.58
N PRO A 346 -8.36 -19.15 -11.47
CA PRO A 346 -9.53 -19.83 -10.99
C PRO A 346 -10.59 -19.89 -12.07
N THR A 347 -11.23 -21.05 -12.20
CA THR A 347 -12.39 -21.22 -13.07
C THR A 347 -13.60 -20.52 -12.48
N LYS A 348 -13.71 -20.50 -11.14
CA LYS A 348 -14.81 -19.87 -10.42
C LYS A 348 -14.37 -19.45 -9.03
N VAL A 349 -14.83 -18.28 -8.59
CA VAL A 349 -14.71 -17.85 -7.19
C VAL A 349 -16.08 -17.43 -6.68
N MET A 350 -16.45 -17.92 -5.51
CA MET A 350 -17.77 -17.70 -4.91
C MET A 350 -17.64 -17.22 -3.46
N CYS A 351 -18.53 -16.32 -3.06
CA CYS A 351 -18.78 -15.94 -1.67
C CYS A 351 -20.25 -16.23 -1.37
N ASP A 352 -20.55 -17.15 -0.43
CA ASP A 352 -21.92 -17.54 -0.06
C ASP A 352 -22.84 -17.79 -1.27
N GLU A 353 -22.38 -18.65 -2.18
CA GLU A 353 -23.07 -19.03 -3.42
C GLU A 353 -23.10 -17.96 -4.53
N ARG A 354 -22.64 -16.73 -4.27
CA ARG A 354 -22.54 -15.67 -5.27
C ARG A 354 -21.19 -15.70 -5.96
N THR A 355 -21.19 -15.77 -7.29
CA THR A 355 -19.95 -15.67 -8.08
C THR A 355 -19.37 -14.27 -7.96
N LEU A 356 -18.08 -14.17 -7.63
CA LEU A 356 -17.34 -12.91 -7.61
C LEU A 356 -16.74 -12.63 -9.00
N GLU A 357 -16.83 -11.38 -9.42
CA GLU A 357 -16.19 -10.91 -10.66
C GLU A 357 -14.80 -10.34 -10.35
N THR A 358 -13.94 -10.35 -11.37
CA THR A 358 -12.57 -9.86 -11.28
C THR A 358 -12.14 -9.30 -12.63
N ALA A 359 -11.32 -8.26 -12.60
CA ALA A 359 -10.71 -7.69 -13.80
C ALA A 359 -9.47 -8.49 -14.26
N ASP A 360 -8.70 -9.03 -13.31
CA ASP A 360 -7.41 -9.68 -13.58
C ASP A 360 -7.49 -11.22 -13.54
N GLY A 361 -8.48 -11.78 -12.84
CA GLY A 361 -8.61 -13.22 -12.64
C GLY A 361 -8.10 -13.71 -11.28
N PHE A 362 -7.57 -12.83 -10.42
CA PHE A 362 -6.87 -13.23 -9.20
C PHE A 362 -7.27 -12.44 -7.97
N ARG A 363 -7.70 -11.19 -8.15
CA ARG A 363 -8.20 -10.34 -7.08
C ARG A 363 -9.68 -10.10 -7.27
N TYR A 364 -10.45 -10.38 -6.24
CA TYR A 364 -11.90 -10.32 -6.23
C TYR A 364 -12.35 -9.39 -5.10
N THR A 365 -13.00 -8.29 -5.46
CA THR A 365 -13.53 -7.35 -4.48
C THR A 365 -14.89 -7.84 -3.99
N LEU A 366 -15.06 -7.84 -2.67
CA LEU A 366 -16.32 -8.20 -2.04
C LEU A 366 -17.26 -7.01 -2.05
N SER A 367 -18.48 -7.21 -2.55
CA SER A 367 -19.56 -6.24 -2.35
C SER A 367 -19.92 -6.18 -0.88
N GLN A 368 -20.10 -4.98 -0.33
CA GLN A 368 -20.61 -4.79 1.03
C GLN A 368 -22.04 -5.32 1.17
N ASP A 369 -22.79 -5.35 0.06
CA ASP A 369 -24.18 -5.79 0.03
C ASP A 369 -24.32 -7.32 0.12
N GLY A 370 -24.84 -7.77 1.25
CA GLY A 370 -25.19 -9.17 1.49
C GLY A 370 -24.09 -10.03 2.10
N LEU A 371 -23.02 -9.40 2.61
CA LEU A 371 -22.08 -10.06 3.53
C LEU A 371 -22.79 -10.44 4.83
N ARG A 372 -22.55 -11.67 5.28
CA ARG A 372 -23.06 -12.23 6.54
C ARG A 372 -21.97 -12.19 7.62
N ALA A 373 -22.33 -12.52 8.85
CA ALA A 373 -21.37 -12.61 9.95
C ALA A 373 -20.24 -13.63 9.66
N VAL A 374 -20.58 -14.71 8.94
CA VAL A 374 -19.64 -15.71 8.44
C VAL A 374 -19.97 -15.95 6.98
N ASN A 375 -18.97 -15.83 6.12
CA ASN A 375 -19.08 -16.01 4.67
C ASN A 375 -18.13 -17.12 4.25
N SER A 376 -18.60 -18.03 3.41
CA SER A 376 -17.80 -19.11 2.83
C SER A 376 -17.25 -18.65 1.48
N ILE A 377 -15.93 -18.56 1.39
CA ILE A 377 -15.21 -18.34 0.13
C ILE A 377 -14.84 -19.69 -0.46
N VAL A 378 -15.25 -19.93 -1.70
CA VAL A 378 -14.95 -21.14 -2.45
C VAL A 378 -14.26 -20.76 -3.74
N VAL A 379 -13.06 -21.30 -3.97
CA VAL A 379 -12.26 -21.07 -5.18
C VAL A 379 -12.06 -22.40 -5.90
N GLU A 380 -12.50 -22.48 -7.15
CA GLU A 380 -12.36 -23.63 -8.03
C GLU A 380 -11.22 -23.39 -9.02
N ILE A 381 -10.21 -24.25 -8.98
CA ILE A 381 -9.04 -24.21 -9.88
C ILE A 381 -8.89 -25.60 -10.49
N THR A 382 -9.29 -25.74 -11.76
CA THR A 382 -9.19 -27.00 -12.50
C THR A 382 -9.89 -28.15 -11.74
N ASP A 383 -9.13 -29.06 -11.11
CA ASP A 383 -9.63 -30.22 -10.36
C ASP A 383 -9.55 -30.04 -8.84
N LYS A 384 -9.20 -28.84 -8.35
CA LYS A 384 -9.07 -28.54 -6.92
C LYS A 384 -10.10 -27.50 -6.49
N GLN A 385 -10.62 -27.68 -5.29
CA GLN A 385 -11.49 -26.71 -4.65
C GLN A 385 -10.86 -26.28 -3.33
N LEU A 386 -10.64 -24.98 -3.20
CA LEU A 386 -10.18 -24.35 -1.97
C LEU A 386 -11.36 -23.73 -1.25
N HIS A 387 -11.28 -23.75 0.08
CA HIS A 387 -12.30 -23.20 0.96
C HIS A 387 -11.62 -22.30 1.99
N ALA A 388 -12.20 -21.12 2.24
CA ALA A 388 -11.80 -20.23 3.31
C ALA A 388 -13.02 -19.58 3.96
N SER A 389 -12.98 -19.40 5.28
CA SER A 389 -14.01 -18.68 6.04
C SER A 389 -13.61 -17.21 6.20
N LEU A 390 -14.51 -16.29 5.85
CA LEU A 390 -14.38 -14.85 6.09
C LEU A 390 -15.39 -14.43 7.15
N PHE A 391 -14.91 -13.79 8.22
CA PHE A 391 -15.76 -13.30 9.30
C PHE A 391 -15.98 -11.80 9.15
N ILE A 392 -17.24 -11.37 9.27
CA ILE A 392 -17.61 -9.97 9.28
C ILE A 392 -18.18 -9.63 10.64
N ARG A 393 -17.45 -8.81 11.39
CA ARG A 393 -17.84 -8.38 12.71
C ARG A 393 -18.72 -7.14 12.59
N SER A 394 -20.04 -7.35 12.71
CA SER A 394 -20.97 -6.27 12.95
C SER A 394 -20.83 -5.80 14.40
N ASP A 395 -20.33 -4.59 14.60
CA ASP A 395 -20.35 -3.86 15.86
C ASP A 395 -21.65 -3.03 16.02
N GLY A 396 -22.59 -3.18 15.08
CA GLY A 396 -23.83 -2.40 15.03
C GLY A 396 -23.68 -1.04 14.34
N TRP A 397 -22.51 -0.71 13.78
CA TRP A 397 -22.30 0.51 13.01
C TRP A 397 -22.63 0.27 11.54
N THR A 398 -23.63 1.00 11.04
CA THR A 398 -23.92 1.08 9.60
C THR A 398 -23.44 2.43 9.09
N TRP A 399 -22.37 2.42 8.30
CA TRP A 399 -22.04 3.56 7.46
C TRP A 399 -23.00 3.57 6.28
N SER A 400 -23.84 4.59 6.17
CA SER A 400 -24.60 4.80 4.94
C SER A 400 -23.60 5.15 3.85
N GLU A 401 -23.52 4.35 2.78
CA GLU A 401 -23.00 4.87 1.51
C GLU A 401 -23.67 6.21 1.28
N GLY A 402 -22.89 7.28 1.05
CA GLY A 402 -23.35 8.67 1.06
C GLY A 402 -24.36 9.04 -0.04
N ALA A 403 -25.31 8.16 -0.40
CA ALA A 403 -26.47 8.41 -1.23
C ALA A 403 -27.19 9.71 -0.84
N ASP A 404 -27.26 9.99 0.46
CA ASP A 404 -27.88 11.21 1.00
C ASP A 404 -26.94 12.43 1.07
N CYS A 405 -25.67 12.28 0.69
CA CYS A 405 -24.74 13.42 0.64
C CYS A 405 -25.02 14.25 -0.63
N PRO A 406 -25.38 15.54 -0.49
CA PRO A 406 -25.65 16.39 -1.64
C PRO A 406 -24.37 16.54 -2.48
N MET A 407 -24.49 16.27 -3.78
CA MET A 407 -23.45 16.62 -4.73
C MET A 407 -23.42 18.12 -4.93
N VAL A 408 -22.24 18.72 -4.88
CA VAL A 408 -22.06 20.14 -5.21
C VAL A 408 -21.20 20.28 -6.46
N ASN A 409 -21.55 21.23 -7.32
CA ASN A 409 -20.73 21.58 -8.48
C ASN A 409 -19.46 22.34 -8.04
N GLN A 410 -18.57 22.62 -8.99
CA GLN A 410 -17.36 23.43 -8.79
C GLN A 410 -17.61 24.86 -8.24
N PHE A 411 -18.87 25.30 -8.15
CA PHE A 411 -19.29 26.60 -7.61
C PHE A 411 -20.00 26.46 -6.24
N GLY A 412 -20.07 25.25 -5.67
CA GLY A 412 -20.72 24.98 -4.38
C GLY A 412 -22.25 24.84 -4.45
N GLU A 413 -22.84 24.84 -5.64
CA GLU A 413 -24.29 24.71 -5.81
C GLU A 413 -24.71 23.23 -5.79
N LYS A 414 -25.79 22.92 -5.08
CA LYS A 414 -26.34 21.55 -5.02
C LYS A 414 -26.82 21.12 -6.39
N LEU A 415 -26.27 20.02 -6.89
CA LEU A 415 -26.71 19.36 -8.11
C LEU A 415 -27.92 18.48 -7.81
N GLN A 416 -29.00 18.67 -8.56
CA GLN A 416 -30.12 17.73 -8.58
C GLN A 416 -29.93 16.79 -9.78
N GLY A 417 -29.23 15.68 -9.56
CA GLY A 417 -29.09 14.58 -10.53
C GLY A 417 -27.70 14.41 -11.17
N ASP A 418 -27.51 13.26 -11.82
CA ASP A 418 -26.27 12.77 -12.46
C ASP A 418 -25.90 13.50 -13.77
N GLY A 419 -25.96 14.83 -13.75
CA GLY A 419 -25.47 15.65 -14.86
C GLY A 419 -23.94 15.66 -14.88
N ASN A 420 -23.37 15.35 -16.05
CA ASN A 420 -21.96 15.12 -16.40
C ASN A 420 -20.99 16.31 -16.14
N THR A 421 -21.01 16.87 -14.93
CA THR A 421 -20.18 17.99 -14.50
C THR A 421 -19.31 17.60 -13.32
N PHE A 422 -18.08 18.11 -13.29
CA PHE A 422 -17.15 17.97 -12.17
C PHE A 422 -17.86 18.30 -10.86
N SER A 423 -18.06 17.28 -10.04
CA SER A 423 -18.82 17.35 -8.80
C SER A 423 -17.97 16.81 -7.66
N VAL A 424 -18.17 17.38 -6.47
CA VAL A 424 -17.52 16.94 -5.25
C VAL A 424 -18.60 16.42 -4.30
N ARG A 425 -18.33 15.27 -3.67
CA ARG A 425 -19.22 14.64 -2.70
C ARG A 425 -18.52 14.63 -1.34
N GLY A 426 -19.13 15.27 -0.34
CA GLY A 426 -18.63 15.33 1.04
C GLY A 426 -19.28 14.29 1.95
N ALA A 427 -18.88 14.25 3.23
CA ALA A 427 -19.54 13.46 4.27
C ALA A 427 -20.76 14.21 4.85
N ALA A 428 -21.87 13.51 5.06
CA ALA A 428 -23.03 14.05 5.78
C ALA A 428 -22.79 13.95 7.28
N VAL A 429 -22.57 15.08 7.95
CA VAL A 429 -22.38 15.13 9.41
C VAL A 429 -23.72 15.45 10.06
N ASN A 430 -24.38 14.44 10.63
CA ASN A 430 -25.54 14.63 11.49
C ASN A 430 -25.08 15.00 12.91
N ALA A 431 -24.69 16.26 13.10
CA ALA A 431 -24.42 16.82 14.43
C ALA A 431 -25.47 17.89 14.77
N PRO A 432 -26.19 17.80 15.90
CA PRO A 432 -27.04 18.90 16.36
C PRO A 432 -26.17 20.15 16.60
N GLY A 433 -26.47 21.23 15.86
CA GLY A 433 -25.63 22.44 15.86
C GLY A 433 -24.48 22.41 14.85
N ALA A 434 -24.53 21.53 13.84
CA ALA A 434 -23.62 21.60 12.70
C ALA A 434 -23.61 23.04 12.15
N PRO A 435 -22.45 23.71 12.08
CA PRO A 435 -22.37 25.05 11.53
C PRO A 435 -22.86 25.02 10.09
N GLU A 436 -23.55 26.09 9.65
CA GLU A 436 -23.83 26.25 8.22
C GLU A 436 -22.50 26.17 7.47
N PHE A 437 -22.41 25.18 6.57
CA PHE A 437 -21.27 25.06 5.68
C PHE A 437 -21.30 26.24 4.72
N HIS A 438 -20.59 27.30 5.06
CA HIS A 438 -20.08 28.25 4.10
C HIS A 438 -18.80 27.62 3.56
N ALA A 439 -18.67 27.50 2.24
CA ALA A 439 -17.42 27.10 1.63
C ALA A 439 -16.33 28.06 2.12
N ASP A 440 -15.57 27.62 3.12
CA ASP A 440 -14.56 28.48 3.70
C ASP A 440 -13.42 28.54 2.70
N ALA A 441 -13.21 29.72 2.12
CA ALA A 441 -12.11 29.98 1.19
C ALA A 441 -10.72 29.86 1.87
N GLU A 442 -10.68 29.44 3.13
CA GLU A 442 -9.50 29.39 3.99
C GLU A 442 -8.47 28.33 3.55
N SER A 443 -8.82 27.28 2.80
CA SER A 443 -7.82 26.24 2.44
C SER A 443 -7.05 26.49 1.14
N VAL A 444 -7.23 27.63 0.45
CA VAL A 444 -6.45 27.98 -0.75
C VAL A 444 -5.72 29.32 -0.63
N VAL A 445 -6.06 30.17 0.36
CA VAL A 445 -5.54 31.53 0.45
C VAL A 445 -5.28 31.98 1.89
N GLU A 446 -4.42 31.28 2.63
CA GLU A 446 -4.02 31.72 3.99
C GLU A 446 -3.20 33.02 4.03
N GLU A 447 -2.75 33.58 2.89
CA GLU A 447 -1.91 34.79 2.89
C GLU A 447 -2.38 35.98 2.04
N THR A 448 -3.59 35.96 1.45
CA THR A 448 -4.06 37.16 0.72
C THR A 448 -5.55 37.44 0.81
N ASP A 449 -5.90 38.53 1.49
CA ASP A 449 -7.23 39.17 1.53
C ASP A 449 -7.84 39.52 0.15
N CYS A 450 -7.07 39.42 -0.94
CA CYS A 450 -7.49 39.68 -2.32
C CYS A 450 -6.73 38.78 -3.29
N ALA A 451 -7.44 37.98 -4.10
CA ALA A 451 -6.86 37.26 -5.24
C ALA A 451 -7.38 37.86 -6.55
N VAL A 452 -6.55 37.88 -7.58
CA VAL A 452 -6.95 38.25 -8.95
C VAL A 452 -7.10 36.97 -9.76
N LEU A 453 -8.31 36.65 -10.19
CA LEU A 453 -8.56 35.54 -11.10
C LEU A 453 -8.24 35.95 -12.54
N LEU A 454 -7.64 35.03 -13.29
CA LEU A 454 -7.37 35.17 -14.73
C LEU A 454 -7.99 33.99 -15.48
N GLY A 455 -8.77 34.29 -16.51
CA GLY A 455 -9.34 33.33 -17.44
C GLY A 455 -8.46 33.10 -18.67
N ARG A 456 -8.96 32.26 -19.58
CA ARG A 456 -8.28 31.84 -20.82
C ARG A 456 -8.19 32.94 -21.87
N VAL A 457 -9.20 33.80 -21.92
CA VAL A 457 -9.28 34.88 -22.90
C VAL A 457 -8.61 36.14 -22.32
N PRO A 458 -7.69 36.78 -23.05
CA PRO A 458 -7.15 38.08 -22.68
C PRO A 458 -8.21 39.08 -22.21
N GLY A 459 -8.12 39.44 -20.93
CA GLY A 459 -8.99 40.40 -20.27
C GLY A 459 -10.20 39.81 -19.52
N GLN A 460 -10.32 38.47 -19.48
CA GLN A 460 -10.98 37.75 -18.39
C GLN A 460 -10.16 37.89 -17.11
N ILE A 461 -10.43 38.95 -16.36
CA ILE A 461 -9.76 39.27 -15.10
C ILE A 461 -10.80 39.75 -14.09
N ALA A 462 -10.78 39.18 -12.89
CA ALA A 462 -11.67 39.58 -11.80
C ALA A 462 -10.88 39.69 -10.49
N ASP A 463 -11.16 40.72 -9.70
CA ASP A 463 -10.69 40.78 -8.32
C ASP A 463 -11.70 40.02 -7.46
N ILE A 464 -11.24 39.15 -6.57
CA ILE A 464 -12.09 38.44 -5.64
C ILE A 464 -11.66 38.75 -4.22
N ARG A 465 -12.64 39.20 -3.44
CA ARG A 465 -12.58 39.31 -1.98
C ARG A 465 -13.47 38.24 -1.36
N ARG A 466 -13.26 38.00 -0.06
CA ARG A 466 -14.09 37.09 0.74
C ARG A 466 -15.57 37.52 0.63
N GLY A 467 -16.41 36.63 0.11
CA GLY A 467 -17.85 36.86 -0.06
C GLY A 467 -18.30 37.37 -1.45
N ASP A 468 -17.37 37.65 -2.37
CA ASP A 468 -17.73 38.07 -3.73
C ASP A 468 -18.25 36.89 -4.57
N SER A 469 -19.18 37.16 -5.49
CA SER A 469 -19.64 36.18 -6.47
C SER A 469 -18.53 35.84 -7.48
N LEU A 470 -18.39 34.56 -7.82
CA LEU A 470 -17.44 34.10 -8.82
C LEU A 470 -17.80 34.65 -10.21
N PRO A 471 -16.80 34.90 -11.09
CA PRO A 471 -17.07 35.32 -12.45
C PRO A 471 -17.79 34.23 -13.24
N ASN A 472 -18.54 34.65 -14.27
CA ASN A 472 -19.27 33.76 -15.19
C ASN A 472 -18.38 33.01 -16.20
N TRP A 473 -17.06 33.00 -15.99
CA TRP A 473 -16.06 32.31 -16.82
C TRP A 473 -15.12 31.50 -15.93
N SER A 474 -14.54 30.43 -16.48
CA SER A 474 -13.64 29.54 -15.73
C SER A 474 -12.27 30.17 -15.54
N ALA A 475 -11.86 30.36 -14.29
CA ALA A 475 -10.53 30.85 -13.96
C ALA A 475 -9.48 29.75 -14.13
N VAL A 476 -8.34 30.14 -14.71
CA VAL A 476 -7.17 29.27 -14.89
C VAL A 476 -6.11 29.58 -13.85
N TRP A 477 -5.98 30.84 -13.48
CA TRP A 477 -5.03 31.29 -12.47
C TRP A 477 -5.71 32.10 -11.39
N ALA A 478 -5.38 31.82 -10.14
CA ALA A 478 -5.55 32.74 -9.03
C ALA A 478 -4.20 33.39 -8.74
N VAL A 479 -4.13 34.72 -8.86
CA VAL A 479 -2.91 35.49 -8.68
C VAL A 479 -2.99 36.29 -7.39
N SER A 480 -2.11 35.94 -6.48
CA SER A 480 -1.93 36.64 -5.21
C SER A 480 -0.73 37.57 -5.35
N THR A 481 -0.90 38.85 -5.02
CA THR A 481 0.18 39.83 -5.12
C THR A 481 0.46 40.49 -3.77
N SER A 482 1.66 40.29 -3.23
CA SER A 482 2.15 40.96 -2.03
C SER A 482 3.20 42.02 -2.37
N ARG A 483 3.63 42.83 -1.39
CA ARG A 483 4.64 43.90 -1.63
C ARG A 483 5.94 43.36 -2.25
N LYS A 484 6.31 42.10 -1.99
CA LYS A 484 7.59 41.50 -2.44
C LYS A 484 7.44 40.28 -3.36
N ARG A 485 6.29 39.61 -3.38
CA ARG A 485 6.09 38.35 -4.10
C ARG A 485 4.83 38.36 -4.96
N VAL A 486 4.83 37.51 -5.98
CA VAL A 486 3.62 37.17 -6.75
C VAL A 486 3.53 35.66 -6.79
N VAL A 487 2.40 35.13 -6.35
CA VAL A 487 2.10 33.71 -6.36
C VAL A 487 1.04 33.46 -7.43
N PHE A 488 1.34 32.53 -8.34
CA PHE A 488 0.38 32.02 -9.32
C PHE A 488 -0.08 30.65 -8.85
N ALA A 489 -1.34 30.53 -8.46
CA ALA A 489 -1.97 29.25 -8.19
C ALA A 489 -2.77 28.82 -9.42
N TYR A 490 -2.51 27.60 -9.91
CA TYR A 490 -3.31 27.00 -10.99
C TYR A 490 -4.63 26.49 -10.42
N CYS A 491 -5.74 26.96 -10.98
CA CYS A 491 -7.10 26.58 -10.58
C CYS A 491 -7.96 26.08 -11.76
N GLY A 492 -7.32 25.79 -12.90
CA GLY A 492 -8.00 25.27 -14.10
C GLY A 492 -8.33 23.78 -14.00
N SER A 493 -9.28 23.32 -14.81
CA SER A 493 -9.77 21.93 -14.81
C SER A 493 -8.79 20.92 -15.43
N ALA A 494 -8.18 21.28 -16.57
CA ALA A 494 -7.16 20.46 -17.23
C ALA A 494 -6.17 21.35 -17.99
N ILE A 495 -4.86 21.04 -17.91
CA ILE A 495 -3.79 21.88 -18.46
C ILE A 495 -4.02 22.18 -19.95
N GLU A 496 -4.43 21.18 -20.73
CA GLU A 496 -4.60 21.33 -22.18
C GLU A 496 -5.84 22.12 -22.56
N ALA A 497 -6.90 22.00 -21.77
CA ALA A 497 -8.10 22.81 -21.90
C ALA A 497 -7.92 24.24 -21.37
N CYS A 498 -6.81 24.55 -20.70
CA CYS A 498 -6.55 25.85 -20.07
C CYS A 498 -5.59 26.75 -20.86
N ARG A 499 -5.18 26.35 -22.07
CA ARG A 499 -4.32 27.18 -22.92
C ARG A 499 -4.96 28.54 -23.21
N PRO A 500 -4.17 29.63 -23.24
CA PRO A 500 -4.70 30.97 -23.48
C PRO A 500 -5.21 31.08 -24.92
N GLU A 501 -6.23 31.90 -25.14
CA GLU A 501 -6.85 32.11 -26.45
C GLU A 501 -6.49 33.50 -27.01
N PRO A 502 -5.31 33.67 -27.64
CA PRO A 502 -4.77 34.99 -28.00
C PRO A 502 -5.62 35.78 -29.01
N ASN A 503 -6.43 35.09 -29.80
CA ASN A 503 -7.25 35.68 -30.85
C ASN A 503 -8.58 36.25 -30.33
N GLN A 504 -8.92 35.98 -29.07
CA GLN A 504 -10.11 36.51 -28.42
C GLN A 504 -9.69 37.58 -27.40
N ARG A 505 -10.55 38.58 -27.19
CA ARG A 505 -10.34 39.62 -26.17
C ARG A 505 -11.68 39.96 -25.55
N GLU A 506 -11.70 39.99 -24.22
CA GLU A 506 -12.87 40.36 -23.42
C GLU A 506 -12.44 41.32 -22.31
N GLY A 507 -13.38 42.08 -21.73
CA GLY A 507 -13.08 42.89 -20.55
C GLY A 507 -11.86 43.81 -20.68
N ASN A 508 -10.84 43.60 -19.83
CA ASN A 508 -9.66 44.47 -19.72
C ASN A 508 -8.34 43.74 -20.02
N PRO A 509 -7.97 43.57 -21.30
CA PRO A 509 -6.79 42.79 -21.70
C PRO A 509 -5.47 43.42 -21.23
N LYS A 510 -5.40 44.76 -21.13
CA LYS A 510 -4.20 45.46 -20.61
C LYS A 510 -3.96 45.16 -19.14
N ARG A 511 -5.02 45.09 -18.33
CA ARG A 511 -4.92 44.75 -16.91
C ARG A 511 -4.52 43.28 -16.73
N TRP A 512 -5.13 42.39 -17.51
CA TRP A 512 -4.79 40.97 -17.56
C TRP A 512 -3.29 40.76 -17.89
N ALA A 513 -2.79 41.42 -18.94
CA ALA A 513 -1.37 41.36 -19.31
C ALA A 513 -0.46 41.91 -18.21
N LYS A 514 -0.85 43.03 -17.57
CA LYS A 514 -0.08 43.63 -16.47
C LYS A 514 0.04 42.72 -15.24
N VAL A 515 -0.99 41.94 -14.91
CA VAL A 515 -0.96 41.02 -13.76
C VAL A 515 -0.06 39.81 -14.04
N ILE A 516 -0.07 39.32 -15.28
CA ILE A 516 0.83 38.25 -15.73
C ILE A 516 2.29 38.73 -15.81
N TRP A 517 2.50 40.00 -16.19
CA TRP A 517 3.80 40.60 -16.39
C TRP A 517 4.42 41.13 -15.09
N VAL A 518 5.10 40.25 -14.37
CA VAL A 518 5.74 40.56 -13.07
C VAL A 518 7.08 41.28 -13.28
N ASN A 519 7.06 42.53 -13.74
CA ASN A 519 8.29 43.22 -14.17
C ASN A 519 9.24 43.67 -13.02
N ARG A 520 8.89 43.45 -11.74
CA ARG A 520 9.68 43.89 -10.56
C ARG A 520 9.60 43.00 -9.31
N ARG A 521 8.85 41.90 -9.32
CA ARG A 521 8.66 41.03 -8.14
C ARG A 521 9.15 39.61 -8.45
N VAL A 522 9.65 38.92 -7.42
CA VAL A 522 10.05 37.52 -7.56
C VAL A 522 8.76 36.69 -7.61
N ALA A 523 8.52 36.04 -8.75
CA ALA A 523 7.45 35.04 -8.85
C ALA A 523 7.94 33.76 -8.16
N GLU A 524 7.12 33.18 -7.29
CA GLU A 524 7.48 31.90 -6.67
C GLU A 524 7.57 30.79 -7.73
N PRO A 525 8.57 29.90 -7.64
CA PRO A 525 8.76 28.86 -8.63
C PRO A 525 7.61 27.85 -8.57
N LEU A 526 6.90 27.70 -9.70
CA LEU A 526 5.90 26.65 -9.88
C LEU A 526 6.58 25.27 -9.84
N LYS A 527 6.12 24.38 -8.96
CA LYS A 527 6.67 23.05 -8.75
C LYS A 527 6.48 22.12 -9.96
N HIS A 528 5.36 22.25 -10.68
CA HIS A 528 4.99 21.34 -11.78
C HIS A 528 5.46 21.85 -13.17
N PRO A 529 6.23 21.08 -13.97
CA PRO A 529 6.78 21.52 -15.27
C PRO A 529 5.72 21.95 -16.30
N ARG A 530 4.66 21.16 -16.50
CA ARG A 530 3.57 21.48 -17.46
C ARG A 530 2.79 22.75 -17.09
N VAL A 531 2.60 23.02 -15.80
CA VAL A 531 1.95 24.24 -15.31
C VAL A 531 2.87 25.45 -15.53
N ARG A 532 4.20 25.27 -15.38
CA ARG A 532 5.20 26.29 -15.70
C ARG A 532 5.22 26.63 -17.20
N GLU A 533 5.12 25.62 -18.06
CA GLU A 533 4.99 25.80 -19.52
C GLU A 533 3.70 26.56 -19.87
N LEU A 534 2.57 26.19 -19.24
CA LEU A 534 1.30 26.89 -19.41
C LEU A 534 1.41 28.37 -19.01
N LEU A 535 2.01 28.69 -17.85
CA LEU A 535 2.25 30.08 -17.45
C LEU A 535 3.17 30.82 -18.45
N GLY A 536 4.14 30.10 -19.04
CA GLY A 536 4.95 30.59 -20.15
C GLY A 536 4.11 31.02 -21.35
N ALA A 537 3.15 30.19 -21.78
CA ALA A 537 2.24 30.53 -22.87
C ALA A 537 1.40 31.79 -22.56
N TYR A 538 0.90 31.94 -21.33
CA TYR A 538 0.19 33.15 -20.90
C TYR A 538 1.08 34.40 -20.96
N ARG A 539 2.37 34.27 -20.59
CA ARG A 539 3.35 35.36 -20.67
C ARG A 539 3.65 35.77 -22.11
N GLU A 540 3.73 34.83 -23.04
CA GLU A 540 3.91 35.15 -24.47
C GLU A 540 2.69 35.90 -25.04
N VAL A 541 1.47 35.46 -24.71
CA VAL A 541 0.25 36.19 -25.09
C VAL A 541 0.22 37.58 -24.48
N ALA A 542 0.60 37.72 -23.20
CA ALA A 542 0.67 39.02 -22.53
C ALA A 542 1.71 39.98 -23.14
N ARG A 543 2.80 39.49 -23.77
CA ARG A 543 3.75 40.34 -24.51
C ARG A 543 3.16 40.94 -25.78
N GLY A 544 2.18 40.28 -26.39
CA GLY A 544 1.53 40.71 -27.63
C GLY A 544 0.34 41.68 -27.42
N ILE A 545 0.05 42.07 -26.18
CA ILE A 545 -1.06 42.95 -25.76
C ILE A 545 -0.49 44.26 -25.24
#